data_AF-A0A074XYD4-F1
#
_entry.id   AF-A0A074XYD4-F1
#
_cell.length_a   1.000
_cell.length_b   1.000
_cell.length_c   1.000
_cell.angle_alpha   90.00
_cell.angle_beta   90.00
_cell.angle_gamma   90.00
#
_symmetry.space_group_name_H-M   'P 1'
#
loop_
_entity.id
_entity.type
_entity.pdbx_description
1 polymer ?
#
loop_
_entity_poly.entity_id
_entity_poly.type
_entity_poly.pdbx_seq_one_letter_code
_entity_poly.pdbx_strand_id
1 'polypeptide(L)'
;MIVCLIVVPAFFMLFFQAGKVSLLPPQPGIRQEAFGCCSQGLVFPRDMVPCVVESLRDRGSGQVDLILKDIAKDEGLALYAQYPVMIQYLGSNSVRGTKPYEARAIWSMAFATLSARELE
;
A
#
# COMPACT_ATOMS: atom_id res chain seq x y z
N MET A 1 33.61 -16.48 -18.04
CA MET A 1 32.62 -15.84 -18.93
C MET A 1 31.23 -16.44 -18.77
N ILE A 2 31.06 -17.77 -18.86
CA ILE A 2 29.76 -18.46 -18.72
C ILE A 2 29.09 -18.21 -17.36
N VAL A 3 29.87 -18.24 -16.27
CA VAL A 3 29.35 -17.96 -14.92
C VAL A 3 28.71 -16.56 -14.85
N CYS A 4 29.34 -15.54 -15.43
CA CYS A 4 28.76 -14.19 -15.46
C CYS A 4 27.46 -14.12 -16.27
N LEU A 5 27.35 -14.88 -17.37
CA LEU A 5 26.15 -14.92 -18.22
C LEU A 5 24.94 -15.55 -17.53
N ILE A 6 25.15 -16.36 -16.49
CA ILE A 6 24.06 -16.98 -15.72
C ILE A 6 23.79 -16.20 -14.43
N VAL A 7 24.85 -15.85 -13.71
CA VAL A 7 24.75 -15.23 -12.38
C VAL A 7 24.17 -13.82 -12.47
N VAL A 8 24.63 -12.99 -13.42
CA VAL A 8 24.15 -11.60 -13.54
C VAL A 8 22.65 -11.53 -13.82
N PRO A 9 22.07 -12.24 -14.81
CA PRO A 9 20.62 -12.21 -15.02
C PRO A 9 19.84 -12.85 -13.88
N ALA A 10 20.37 -13.88 -13.21
CA ALA A 10 19.73 -14.46 -12.03
C ALA A 10 19.61 -13.46 -10.88
N PHE A 11 20.66 -12.68 -10.60
CA PHE A 11 20.60 -11.61 -9.61
C PHE A 11 19.65 -10.49 -10.02
N PHE A 12 19.61 -10.14 -11.30
CA PHE A 12 18.66 -9.17 -11.84
C PHE A 12 17.21 -9.62 -11.62
N MET A 13 16.91 -10.90 -11.90
CA MET A 13 15.58 -11.47 -11.63
C MET A 13 15.24 -11.47 -10.15
N LEU A 14 16.16 -11.90 -9.29
CA LEU A 14 15.96 -11.91 -7.85
C LEU A 14 15.73 -10.49 -7.30
N PHE A 15 16.47 -9.51 -7.81
CA PHE A 15 16.30 -8.11 -7.44
C PHE A 15 14.87 -7.63 -7.73
N PHE A 16 14.33 -7.94 -8.91
CA PHE A 16 12.96 -7.56 -9.25
C PHE A 16 11.90 -8.36 -8.49
N GLN A 17 12.16 -9.64 -8.18
CA GLN A 17 11.22 -10.48 -7.42
C GLN A 17 11.17 -10.13 -5.93
N ALA A 18 12.29 -9.76 -5.31
CA ALA A 18 12.33 -9.38 -3.89
C ALA A 18 11.49 -8.12 -3.59
N GLY A 19 11.23 -7.30 -4.62
CA GLY A 19 10.39 -6.12 -4.54
C GLY A 19 11.14 -4.87 -4.08
N LYS A 20 10.76 -3.72 -4.64
CA LYS A 20 11.43 -2.43 -4.40
C LYS A 20 11.49 -2.05 -2.92
N VAL A 21 10.41 -2.28 -2.16
CA VAL A 21 10.34 -1.90 -0.74
C VAL A 21 11.30 -2.72 0.12
N SER A 22 11.53 -3.99 -0.22
CA SER A 22 12.44 -4.87 0.53
C SER A 22 13.91 -4.51 0.32
N LEU A 23 14.27 -4.07 -0.89
CA LEU A 23 15.67 -3.77 -1.25
C LEU A 23 16.04 -2.29 -1.13
N LEU A 24 15.08 -1.40 -1.36
CA LEU A 24 15.23 0.05 -1.37
C LEU A 24 14.06 0.68 -0.59
N PRO A 25 14.01 0.50 0.74
CA PRO A 25 12.94 1.06 1.55
C PRO A 25 12.96 2.60 1.47
N PRO A 26 11.79 3.26 1.38
CA PRO A 26 11.70 4.70 1.53
C PRO A 26 12.26 5.15 2.88
N GLN A 27 12.76 6.38 2.95
CA GLN A 27 13.12 6.98 4.22
C GLN A 27 11.88 7.07 5.13
N PRO A 28 11.99 6.72 6.42
CA PRO A 28 10.90 6.90 7.36
C PRO A 28 10.42 8.36 7.43
N GLY A 29 9.12 8.55 7.58
CA GLY A 29 8.47 9.86 7.67
C GLY A 29 7.23 9.98 6.80
N ILE A 30 6.74 11.21 6.70
CA ILE A 30 5.56 11.58 5.90
C ILE A 30 6.06 12.30 4.65
N ARG A 31 5.59 11.88 3.48
CA ARG A 31 5.93 12.48 2.19
C ARG A 31 4.67 12.72 1.39
N GLN A 32 4.62 13.82 0.64
CA GLN A 32 3.56 14.03 -0.33
C GLN A 32 3.67 12.99 -1.46
N GLU A 33 2.59 12.24 -1.68
CA GLU A 33 2.56 11.13 -2.64
C GLU A 33 1.32 11.28 -3.53
N ALA A 34 1.55 11.60 -4.80
CA ALA A 34 0.47 11.77 -5.77
C ALA A 34 -0.07 10.42 -6.28
N PHE A 35 0.71 9.34 -6.12
CA PHE A 35 0.40 8.02 -6.66
C PHE A 35 0.36 6.95 -5.56
N GLY A 36 -0.74 6.92 -4.80
CA GLY A 36 -1.04 5.79 -3.91
C GLY A 36 -1.56 4.60 -4.72
N CYS A 37 -0.79 3.51 -4.84
CA CYS A 37 -1.14 2.35 -5.67
C CYS A 37 -2.09 1.34 -5.00
N CYS A 38 -2.08 1.27 -3.67
CA CYS A 38 -2.94 0.41 -2.84
C CYS A 38 -2.77 0.87 -1.39
N SER A 39 -3.64 1.72 -0.85
CA SER A 39 -3.56 2.10 0.57
C SER A 39 -4.16 1.01 1.45
N GLN A 40 -3.37 0.50 2.40
CA GLN A 40 -3.83 -0.47 3.41
C GLN A 40 -4.66 0.21 4.52
N GLY A 41 -4.49 1.53 4.66
CA GLY A 41 -5.30 2.40 5.50
C GLY A 41 -5.18 3.85 5.03
N LEU A 42 -6.22 4.64 5.29
CA LEU A 42 -6.31 6.05 4.92
C LEU A 42 -6.82 6.84 6.12
N VAL A 43 -6.30 8.06 6.28
CA VAL A 43 -6.72 9.00 7.32
C VAL A 43 -7.29 10.23 6.63
N PHE A 44 -8.50 10.61 7.01
CA PHE A 44 -9.19 11.78 6.47
C PHE A 44 -9.57 12.75 7.60
N PRO A 45 -9.65 14.06 7.31
CA PRO A 45 -10.32 15.02 8.18
C PRO A 45 -11.74 14.55 8.52
N ARG A 46 -12.17 14.74 9.78
CA ARG A 46 -13.46 14.21 10.25
C ARG A 46 -14.66 14.86 9.55
N ASP A 47 -14.52 16.13 9.22
CA ASP A 47 -15.45 16.93 8.42
C ASP A 47 -15.65 16.40 6.99
N MET A 48 -14.70 15.65 6.44
CA MET A 48 -14.83 15.01 5.13
C MET A 48 -15.64 13.70 5.17
N VAL A 49 -15.91 13.14 6.35
CA VAL A 49 -16.59 11.83 6.48
C VAL A 49 -17.96 11.82 5.78
N PRO A 50 -18.84 12.82 5.91
CA PRO A 50 -20.11 12.84 5.20
C PRO A 50 -19.93 12.80 3.68
N CYS A 51 -19.06 13.63 3.12
CA CYS A 51 -18.75 13.69 1.68
C CYS A 51 -18.24 12.33 1.15
N VAL A 52 -17.32 11.71 1.89
CA VAL A 52 -16.77 10.39 1.54
C VAL A 52 -17.85 9.31 1.56
N VAL A 53 -18.69 9.28 2.60
CA VAL A 53 -19.75 8.26 2.73
C VAL A 53 -20.80 8.41 1.63
N GLU A 54 -21.21 9.63 1.32
CA GLU A 54 -22.18 9.92 0.25
C GLU A 54 -21.62 9.55 -1.12
N SER A 55 -20.39 9.98 -1.42
CA SER A 55 -19.71 9.65 -2.68
C SER A 55 -19.53 8.14 -2.89
N LEU A 56 -19.19 7.40 -1.83
CA LEU A 56 -19.06 5.94 -1.91
C LEU A 56 -20.41 5.24 -2.12
N ARG A 57 -21.49 5.76 -1.53
CA ARG A 57 -22.85 5.25 -1.76
C ARG A 57 -23.32 5.52 -3.18
N ASP A 58 -23.09 6.71 -3.70
CA ASP A 58 -23.53 7.14 -5.02
C ASP A 58 -22.81 6.37 -6.14
N ARG A 59 -21.49 6.14 -6.01
CA ARG A 59 -20.75 5.35 -7.00
C ARG A 59 -21.13 3.87 -6.98
N GLY A 60 -21.43 3.31 -5.81
CA GLY A 60 -21.97 1.95 -5.62
C GLY A 60 -21.05 0.78 -6.03
N SER A 61 -20.00 1.01 -6.82
CA SER A 61 -19.05 0.00 -7.29
C SER A 61 -17.73 0.62 -7.74
N GLY A 62 -16.67 -0.17 -7.81
CA GLY A 62 -15.36 0.24 -8.30
C GLY A 62 -14.23 0.07 -7.28
N GLN A 63 -13.04 0.54 -7.66
CA GLN A 63 -11.85 0.53 -6.80
C GLN A 63 -11.92 1.70 -5.83
N VAL A 64 -12.19 1.41 -4.56
CA VAL A 64 -12.41 2.40 -3.48
C VAL A 64 -11.21 3.35 -3.35
N ASP A 65 -10.00 2.87 -3.53
CA ASP A 65 -8.77 3.65 -3.53
C ASP A 65 -8.74 4.73 -4.63
N LEU A 66 -9.22 4.41 -5.83
CA LEU A 66 -9.34 5.38 -6.92
C LEU A 66 -10.45 6.40 -6.63
N ILE A 67 -11.58 5.95 -6.09
CA ILE A 67 -12.70 6.83 -5.72
C ILE A 67 -12.26 7.85 -4.68
N LEU A 68 -11.57 7.41 -3.63
CA LEU A 68 -11.08 8.29 -2.57
C LEU A 68 -10.00 9.26 -3.08
N LYS A 69 -9.19 8.85 -4.06
CA LYS A 69 -8.25 9.74 -4.73
C LYS A 69 -8.96 10.83 -5.53
N ASP A 70 -10.04 10.50 -6.22
CA ASP A 70 -10.83 11.49 -6.96
C ASP A 70 -11.46 12.50 -5.99
N ILE A 71 -12.04 12.04 -4.87
CA ILE A 71 -12.59 12.92 -3.83
C ILE A 71 -11.51 13.86 -3.28
N ALA A 72 -10.33 13.34 -2.98
CA ALA A 72 -9.21 14.17 -2.51
C ALA A 72 -8.82 15.23 -3.55
N LYS A 73 -8.86 14.90 -4.84
CA LYS A 73 -8.59 15.86 -5.92
C LYS A 73 -9.68 16.92 -6.01
N ASP A 74 -10.95 16.52 -5.97
CA ASP A 74 -12.09 17.41 -6.14
C ASP A 74 -12.21 18.41 -4.96
N GLU A 75 -11.85 17.97 -3.76
CA GLU A 75 -11.86 18.77 -2.52
C GLU A 75 -10.52 19.51 -2.27
N GLY A 76 -9.56 19.41 -3.21
CA GLY A 76 -8.27 20.10 -3.10
C GLY A 76 -7.37 19.62 -1.96
N LEU A 77 -7.55 18.37 -1.51
CA LEU A 77 -6.76 17.77 -0.44
C LEU A 77 -5.38 17.33 -0.91
N ALA A 78 -4.37 17.58 -0.07
CA ALA A 78 -3.04 17.04 -0.26
C ALA A 78 -2.98 15.56 0.14
N LEU A 79 -2.34 14.75 -0.71
CA LEU A 79 -2.14 13.33 -0.48
C LEU A 79 -0.76 13.08 0.12
N TYR A 80 -0.73 12.44 1.29
CA TYR A 80 0.50 12.08 1.99
C TYR A 80 0.58 10.57 2.18
N ALA A 81 1.78 10.02 2.04
CA ALA A 81 2.13 8.66 2.40
C ALA A 81 3.07 8.66 3.60
N GLN A 82 2.80 7.77 4.55
CA GLN A 82 3.65 7.53 5.70
C GLN A 82 4.42 6.22 5.52
N TYR A 83 5.73 6.27 5.79
CA TYR A 83 6.59 5.09 5.91
C TYR A 83 7.27 5.08 7.29
N PRO A 84 7.42 3.92 7.96
CA PRO A 84 6.87 2.62 7.61
C PRO A 84 5.32 2.60 7.60
N VAL A 85 4.74 1.61 6.92
CA VAL A 85 3.28 1.40 6.95
C VAL A 85 2.85 1.05 8.37
N MET A 86 1.80 1.73 8.85
CA MET A 86 1.30 1.61 10.23
C MET A 86 0.11 0.66 10.37
N ILE A 87 -0.50 0.23 9.25
CA ILE A 87 -1.64 -0.68 9.23
C ILE A 87 -1.34 -1.83 8.28
N GLN A 88 -1.54 -3.08 8.73
CA GLN A 88 -1.52 -4.28 7.90
C GLN A 88 -2.94 -4.85 7.83
N TYR A 89 -3.47 -5.01 6.63
CA TYR A 89 -4.73 -5.70 6.42
C TYR A 89 -4.51 -7.22 6.51
N LEU A 90 -5.31 -7.92 7.32
CA LEU A 90 -5.26 -9.37 7.55
C LEU A 90 -6.49 -10.09 6.96
N GLY A 91 -7.01 -9.63 5.82
CA GLY A 91 -8.21 -10.21 5.22
C GLY A 91 -7.94 -11.13 4.04
N SER A 92 -8.88 -12.05 3.81
CA SER A 92 -8.85 -13.02 2.70
C SER A 92 -9.64 -12.58 1.47
N ASN A 93 -10.44 -11.52 1.58
CA ASN A 93 -11.29 -11.04 0.50
C ASN A 93 -10.63 -9.82 -0.15
N SER A 94 -10.39 -9.91 -1.45
CA SER A 94 -9.77 -8.85 -2.23
C SER A 94 -10.75 -8.36 -3.30
N VAL A 95 -10.91 -7.04 -3.40
CA VAL A 95 -11.68 -6.39 -4.47
C VAL A 95 -11.06 -6.69 -5.86
N ARG A 96 -9.80 -7.11 -5.90
CA ARG A 96 -9.10 -7.51 -7.13
C ARG A 96 -9.35 -8.96 -7.56
N GLY A 97 -10.26 -9.68 -6.89
CA GLY A 97 -10.57 -11.08 -7.23
C GLY A 97 -9.41 -12.06 -6.96
N THR A 98 -8.48 -11.67 -6.10
CA THR A 98 -7.31 -12.48 -5.74
C THR A 98 -7.76 -13.71 -4.95
N LYS A 99 -7.11 -14.87 -5.15
CA LYS A 99 -7.50 -16.08 -4.42
C LYS A 99 -7.24 -15.88 -2.91
N PRO A 100 -8.05 -16.47 -2.01
CA PRO A 100 -7.91 -16.26 -0.57
C PRO A 100 -6.52 -16.57 -0.01
N TYR A 101 -5.82 -17.58 -0.55
CA TYR A 101 -4.46 -17.91 -0.13
C TYR A 101 -3.43 -16.85 -0.57
N GLU A 102 -3.61 -16.25 -1.75
CA GLU A 102 -2.74 -15.19 -2.27
C GLU A 102 -2.94 -13.90 -1.47
N ALA A 103 -4.20 -13.55 -1.17
CA ALA A 103 -4.52 -12.39 -0.34
C ALA A 103 -3.90 -12.49 1.05
N ARG A 104 -3.92 -13.69 1.66
CA ARG A 104 -3.29 -13.97 2.97
C ARG A 104 -1.76 -14.00 2.92
N ALA A 105 -1.17 -14.24 1.75
CA ALA A 105 0.28 -14.24 1.58
C ALA A 105 0.88 -12.82 1.53
N ILE A 106 0.07 -11.78 1.38
CA ILE A 106 0.53 -10.39 1.36
C ILE A 106 0.87 -9.96 2.78
N TRP A 107 2.17 -9.95 3.10
CA TRP A 107 2.71 -9.49 4.37
C TRP A 107 3.64 -8.30 4.19
N SER A 108 3.38 -7.21 4.92
CA SER A 108 4.31 -6.09 5.01
C SER A 108 5.46 -6.44 5.95
N MET A 109 6.67 -6.52 5.42
CA MET A 109 7.87 -6.78 6.20
C MET A 109 8.16 -5.69 7.25
N ALA A 110 7.54 -4.50 7.13
CA ALA A 110 7.64 -3.47 8.17
C ALA A 110 7.10 -3.93 9.53
N PHE A 111 6.16 -4.89 9.55
CA PHE A 111 5.62 -5.47 10.78
C PHE A 111 6.44 -6.63 11.32
N ALA A 112 7.37 -7.19 10.53
CA ALA A 112 8.16 -8.34 10.96
C ALA A 112 9.15 -7.99 12.10
N THR A 113 9.52 -6.71 12.21
CA THR A 113 10.46 -6.20 13.23
C THR A 113 9.76 -5.48 14.38
N LEU A 114 8.43 -5.32 14.35
CA LEU A 114 7.71 -4.66 15.44
C LEU A 114 7.49 -5.65 16.60
N SER A 115 7.89 -5.27 17.82
CA SER A 115 7.56 -6.01 19.03
C SER A 115 6.53 -5.26 19.85
N ALA A 116 5.48 -5.97 20.30
CA ALA A 116 4.42 -5.37 21.11
C ALA A 116 4.95 -4.80 22.45
N ARG A 117 6.03 -5.38 22.98
CA ARG A 117 6.67 -4.96 24.25
C ARG A 117 7.39 -3.62 24.17
N GLU A 118 7.81 -3.19 22.98
CA GLU A 118 8.53 -1.94 22.76
C GLU A 118 7.58 -0.77 22.41
N LEU A 119 6.28 -1.05 22.32
CA LEU A 119 5.23 -0.11 21.92
C LEU A 119 4.31 0.33 23.07
N GLU A 120 4.56 -0.16 24.31
CA GLU A 120 3.93 0.29 25.57
C GLU A 120 4.79 1.36 26.27
#